data_AF-A0A662HUL6-F1
#
_entry.id   AF-A0A662HUL6-F1
#
_cell.length_a   1.000
_cell.length_b   1.000
_cell.length_c   1.000
_cell.angle_alpha   90.00
_cell.angle_beta   90.00
_cell.angle_gamma   90.00
#
_symmetry.space_group_name_H-M   'P 1'
#
loop_
_entity.id
_entity.type
_entity.pdbx_description
1 polymer ?
#
loop_
_entity_poly.entity_id
_entity_poly.type
_entity_poly.pdbx_seq_one_letter_code
_entity_poly.pdbx_strand_id
1 'polypeptide(L)' 'MGVGKAKIDSRWRITLPVSARGNLRPGDEVIVEEQGNVIIIRKAINVLEEFRKNKLYIENENLVKADASIAKHIYGAIKE' A
#
# COMPACT_ATOMS: atom_id res chain seq x y z
N MET A 1 -9.30 -14.26 -16.37
CA MET A 1 -8.51 -13.36 -17.23
C MET A 1 -7.04 -13.69 -17.02
N GLY A 2 -6.41 -14.40 -17.97
CA GLY A 2 -5.02 -14.84 -17.82
C GLY A 2 -4.05 -13.72 -18.21
N VAL A 3 -3.15 -13.34 -17.30
CA VAL A 3 -2.05 -12.43 -17.60
C VAL A 3 -1.14 -13.05 -18.67
N GLY A 4 -0.78 -12.27 -19.68
CA GLY A 4 -0.02 -12.74 -20.84
C GLY A 4 1.34 -13.34 -20.46
N LYS A 5 1.81 -14.31 -21.24
CA LYS A 5 3.14 -14.92 -21.05
C LYS A 5 4.22 -13.85 -21.17
N ALA A 6 5.15 -13.80 -20.23
CA ALA A 6 6.34 -12.96 -20.29
C ALA A 6 7.57 -13.80 -20.64
N LYS A 7 8.51 -13.21 -21.39
CA LYS A 7 9.79 -13.85 -21.75
C LYS A 7 10.90 -13.30 -20.86
N ILE A 8 11.80 -14.19 -20.43
CA ILE A 8 13.06 -13.82 -19.76
C ILE A 8 14.10 -13.52 -20.85
N ASP A 9 14.78 -12.39 -20.74
CA ASP A 9 15.84 -12.00 -21.67
C ASP A 9 17.20 -12.62 -21.29
N SER A 10 18.22 -12.40 -22.14
CA SER A 10 19.59 -12.91 -21.91
C SER A 10 20.28 -12.33 -20.67
N ARG A 11 19.72 -11.27 -20.07
CA ARG A 11 20.21 -10.62 -18.86
C ARG A 11 19.41 -11.03 -17.63
N TRP A 12 18.61 -12.10 -17.71
CA TRP A 12 17.76 -12.60 -16.62
C TRP A 12 16.71 -11.59 -16.16
N ARG A 13 16.22 -10.74 -17.07
CA ARG A 13 15.16 -9.75 -16.78
C ARG A 13 13.84 -10.22 -17.35
N ILE A 14 12.75 -9.88 -16.67
CA ILE A 14 11.38 -10.14 -17.11
C ILE A 14 10.75 -8.81 -17.54
N THR A 15 10.16 -8.78 -18.73
CA THR A 15 9.33 -7.65 -19.16
C THR A 15 7.91 -7.85 -18.65
N LEU A 16 7.43 -6.96 -17.77
CA LEU A 16 6.06 -6.99 -17.29
C LEU A 16 5.08 -6.64 -18.45
N PRO A 17 4.13 -7.54 -18.77
CA PRO A 17 3.06 -7.25 -19.71
C PRO A 17 2.27 -6.01 -19.29
N VAL A 18 1.80 -5.22 -20.27
CA VAL A 18 1.09 -3.95 -20.00
C VAL A 18 -0.12 -4.18 -19.08
N SER A 19 -0.89 -5.26 -19.30
CA SER A 19 -2.05 -5.60 -18.48
C SER A 19 -1.72 -5.96 -17.03
N ALA A 20 -0.49 -6.39 -16.74
CA ALA A 20 -0.03 -6.76 -15.40
C ALA A 20 0.78 -5.65 -14.71
N ARG A 21 1.15 -4.58 -15.43
CA ARG A 21 1.99 -3.49 -14.91
C ARG A 21 1.30 -2.67 -13.82
N GLY A 22 -0.03 -2.58 -13.85
CA GLY A 22 -0.81 -1.74 -12.94
C GLY A 22 -0.31 -0.29 -12.95
N ASN A 23 0.00 0.25 -11.77
CA ASN A 23 0.48 1.63 -11.60
C ASN A 23 2.02 1.79 -11.57
N LEU A 24 2.78 0.74 -11.90
CA LEU A 24 4.24 0.80 -11.94
C LEU A 24 4.73 1.60 -13.17
N ARG A 25 5.65 2.53 -12.94
CA ARG A 25 6.30 3.34 -13.97
C ARG A 25 7.79 3.01 -14.05
N PRO A 26 8.44 3.20 -15.21
CA PRO A 26 9.89 3.10 -15.32
C PRO A 26 10.58 4.00 -14.30
N GLY A 27 11.56 3.45 -13.58
CA GLY A 27 12.28 4.17 -12.51
C GLY A 27 11.64 4.08 -11.13
N ASP A 28 10.43 3.54 -10.99
CA ASP A 28 9.86 3.24 -9.68
C ASP A 28 10.71 2.17 -8.97
N GLU A 29 10.96 2.38 -7.69
CA GLU A 29 11.49 1.35 -6.81
C GLU A 29 10.38 0.37 -6.43
N VAL A 30 10.72 -0.92 -6.37
CA VAL A 30 9.77 -2.00 -6.09
C VAL A 30 10.30 -2.95 -5.04
N ILE A 31 9.37 -3.49 -4.25
CA ILE A 31 9.62 -4.58 -3.31
C ILE A 31 9.27 -5.88 -4.04
N VAL A 32 10.19 -6.85 -4.00
CA VAL A 32 10.02 -8.17 -4.60
C VAL A 32 10.02 -9.21 -3.49
N GLU A 33 8.96 -10.02 -3.43
CA GLU A 33 8.78 -11.07 -2.44
C GLU A 33 8.50 -12.40 -3.11
N GLU A 34 9.04 -13.47 -2.54
CA GLU A 34 8.73 -14.84 -2.92
C GLU A 34 7.67 -15.40 -1.97
N GLN A 35 6.57 -15.89 -2.54
CA GLN A 35 5.51 -16.57 -1.80
C GLN A 35 5.23 -17.92 -2.47
N GLY A 36 5.96 -18.95 -2.02
CA GLY A 36 5.87 -20.29 -2.59
C GLY A 36 6.36 -20.33 -4.03
N ASN A 37 5.45 -20.54 -4.98
CA ASN A 37 5.75 -20.56 -6.42
C ASN A 37 5.40 -19.25 -7.14
N VAL A 38 5.07 -18.19 -6.39
CA VAL A 38 4.67 -16.89 -6.94
C VAL A 38 5.66 -15.82 -6.49
N ILE A 39 6.04 -14.95 -7.43
CA ILE A 39 6.78 -13.72 -7.12
C ILE A 39 5.77 -12.58 -7.07
N ILE A 40 5.74 -11.86 -5.96
CA ILE A 40 4.91 -10.68 -5.77
C ILE A 40 5.78 -9.43 -5.91
N ILE A 41 5.36 -8.53 -6.78
CA ILE A 41 6.04 -7.24 -7.02
C ILE A 41 5.09 -6.13 -6.57
N ARG A 42 5.53 -5.30 -5.64
CA ARG A 42 4.77 -4.14 -5.15
C ARG A 42 5.58 -2.87 -5.30
N LYS A 43 4.89 -1.75 -5.54
CA LYS A 43 5.54 -0.43 -5.54
C LYS A 43 6.10 -0.17 -4.13
N ALA A 44 7.35 0.25 -4.05
CA ALA A 44 7.91 0.68 -2.78
C ALA A 44 7.19 1.95 -2.33
N ILE A 45 6.66 1.91 -1.11
CA ILE A 45 6.04 3.05 -0.45
C ILE A 45 6.90 3.44 0.73
N ASN A 46 7.06 4.75 0.95
CA ASN A 46 7.64 5.23 2.18
C ASN A 46 6.59 5.11 3.28
N VAL A 47 6.62 3.98 4.00
CA VAL A 47 5.65 3.66 5.06
C VAL A 47 5.58 4.76 6.10
N LEU A 48 6.71 5.41 6.43
CA LEU A 48 6.74 6.50 7.40
C LEU A 48 6.03 7.76 6.88
N GLU A 49 6.23 8.10 5.61
CA GLU A 49 5.57 9.24 4.96
C GLU A 49 4.07 8.99 4.84
N GLU A 50 3.68 7.79 4.42
CA GLU A 50 2.28 7.39 4.32
C GLU A 50 1.60 7.36 5.69
N PHE A 51 2.28 6.83 6.70
CA PHE A 51 1.79 6.88 8.08
C PHE A 51 1.62 8.32 8.57
N ARG A 52 2.55 9.23 8.25
CA ARG A 52 2.41 10.66 8.61
C ARG A 52 1.25 11.33 7.88
N LYS A 53 1.00 11.02 6.60
CA LYS A 53 -0.16 11.53 5.86
C LYS A 53 -1.49 10.99 6.37
N ASN A 54 -1.50 9.71 6.74
CA ASN A 54 -2.70 9.03 7.25
C ASN A 54 -2.89 9.17 8.77
N LYS A 55 -1.93 9.76 9.51
CA LYS A 55 -2.19 10.18 10.88
C LYS A 55 -3.36 11.14 10.81
N LEU A 56 -4.49 10.71 11.37
CA LEU A 56 -5.64 11.54 11.68
C LEU A 56 -5.17 12.61 12.66
N TYR A 57 -4.55 13.66 12.13
CA TYR A 57 -4.36 14.89 12.87
C TYR A 57 -5.76 15.40 13.15
N ILE A 58 -6.21 15.18 14.37
CA ILE A 58 -7.36 15.87 14.89
C ILE A 58 -6.95 17.34 14.96
N GLU A 59 -7.36 18.14 13.98
CA GLU A 59 -7.08 19.60 13.94
C GLU A 59 -7.66 20.33 15.16
N ASN A 60 -8.65 19.71 15.81
CA ASN A 60 -9.31 20.24 16.99
C ASN A 60 -8.57 19.83 18.28
N GLU A 61 -7.82 20.77 18.87
CA GLU A 61 -7.08 20.55 20.13
C GLU A 61 -7.91 19.95 21.27
N ASN A 62 -9.23 20.23 21.29
CA ASN A 62 -10.14 19.69 22.31
C ASN A 62 -10.32 18.17 22.19
N LEU A 63 -10.28 17.64 20.96
CA LEU A 63 -10.40 16.20 20.68
C LEU A 63 -9.06 15.47 20.86
N VAL A 64 -7.91 16.16 20.76
CA VAL A 64 -6.59 15.61 21.10
C VAL A 64 -6.45 15.33 22.60
N LYS A 65 -7.09 16.17 23.43
CA LYS A 65 -7.12 16.03 24.90
C LYS A 65 -8.30 15.19 25.40
N ALA A 66 -9.25 14.88 24.52
CA ALA A 66 -10.41 14.07 24.89
C ALA A 66 -9.97 12.61 25.04
N ASP A 67 -10.21 12.06 26.23
CA ASP A 67 -10.04 10.63 26.50
C ASP A 67 -10.81 9.81 25.45
N ALA A 68 -10.29 8.65 25.04
CA ALA A 68 -10.86 7.82 23.98
C ALA A 68 -12.33 7.44 24.24
N SER A 69 -12.74 7.49 25.51
CA SER A 69 -14.11 7.35 26.01
C SER A 69 -15.07 8.42 25.46
N ILE A 70 -14.64 9.66 25.30
CA ILE A 70 -15.47 10.77 24.82
C ILE A 70 -15.66 10.69 23.30
N ALA A 71 -14.58 10.36 22.57
CA ALA A 71 -14.61 10.22 21.12
C ALA A 71 -15.57 9.11 20.64
N LYS A 72 -15.70 8.02 21.40
CA LYS A 72 -16.67 6.93 21.13
C LYS A 72 -18.13 7.41 21.11
N HIS A 73 -18.47 8.39 21.94
CA HIS A 73 -19.84 8.89 22.05
C HIS A 73 -20.23 9.80 20.88
N ILE A 74 -19.26 10.54 20.35
CA ILE A 74 -19.46 11.50 19.24
C ILE A 74 -19.55 10.76 17.90
N TYR A 75 -18.66 9.81 17.65
CA TYR A 75 -18.57 9.12 16.36
C TYR A 75 -19.34 7.79 16.30
N GLY A 76 -20.08 7.46 17.37
CA GLY A 76 -20.93 6.28 17.41
C GLY A 76 -20.15 5.01 17.10
N ALA A 77 -19.33 4.56 18.06
CA ALA A 77 -18.72 3.25 17.94
C ALA A 77 -19.82 2.19 17.71
N ILE A 78 -19.72 1.45 16.61
CA ILE A 78 -20.56 0.29 16.32
C ILE A 78 -20.39 -0.66 17.51
N LYS A 79 -21.48 -0.84 18.29
CA LYS A 79 -21.53 -1.88 19.31
C LYS A 79 -21.53 -3.24 18.60
N GLU A 80 -20.63 -4.12 19.03
CA GLU A 80 -20.73 -5.56 18.77
C GLU A 80 -22.09 -6.12 19.17
#